data_AF-A0A2N5Z5F9-F1
#
_entry.id   AF-A0A2N5Z5F9-F1
#
_cell.length_a   1.000
_cell.length_b   1.000
_cell.length_c   1.000
_cell.angle_alpha   90.00
_cell.angle_beta   90.00
_cell.angle_gamma   90.00
#
_symmetry.space_group_name_H-M   'P 1'
#
loop_
_entity.id
_entity.type
_entity.pdbx_description
1 polymer ?
#
loop_
_entity_poly.entity_id
_entity_poly.type
_entity_poly.pdbx_seq_one_letter_code
_entity_poly.pdbx_strand_id
1 'polypeptide(L)'
;TQVVKEKEIPEISERIGEQKIVLNDLLLILKNYKSDPNFAELISKIEKIKAQYDEITITYELGEPESVEKDGVLMIVQNETSHVDISKEQLDKIIAATEEVRNSIISL
;
A
#
# COMPACT_ATOMS: atom_id res chain seq x y z
N THR A 1 -15.29 3.29 4.36
CA THR A 1 -14.62 3.03 3.07
C THR A 1 -15.43 3.54 1.90
N GLN A 2 -15.99 4.76 1.97
CA GLN A 2 -16.90 5.29 0.94
C GLN A 2 -16.20 6.13 -0.15
N VAL A 3 -14.87 6.16 -0.19
CA VAL A 3 -14.10 7.04 -1.11
C VAL A 3 -14.02 6.48 -2.53
N VAL A 4 -14.25 5.18 -2.73
CA VAL A 4 -14.17 4.53 -4.06
C VAL A 4 -15.30 4.98 -5.00
N LYS A 5 -16.38 5.56 -4.48
CA LYS A 5 -17.54 5.93 -5.29
C LYS A 5 -17.43 7.29 -5.99
N GLU A 6 -16.43 8.12 -5.67
CA GLU A 6 -16.41 9.53 -6.08
C GLU A 6 -15.11 10.04 -6.71
N LYS A 7 -14.05 9.22 -6.84
CA LYS A 7 -12.73 9.68 -7.35
C LYS A 7 -12.28 8.99 -8.64
N GLU A 8 -11.55 9.75 -9.45
CA GLU A 8 -10.97 9.28 -10.71
C GLU A 8 -10.01 8.10 -10.46
N ILE A 9 -10.04 7.14 -11.39
CA ILE A 9 -9.27 5.89 -11.34
C ILE A 9 -7.76 6.09 -11.08
N PRO A 10 -7.07 7.11 -11.65
CA PRO A 10 -5.64 7.33 -11.41
C PRO A 10 -5.29 7.58 -9.93
N GLU A 11 -6.09 8.40 -9.23
CA GLU A 11 -5.84 8.71 -7.81
C GLU A 11 -6.06 7.48 -6.92
N ILE A 12 -6.97 6.59 -7.33
CA ILE A 12 -7.24 5.33 -6.60
C ILE A 12 -6.05 4.37 -6.75
N SER A 13 -5.52 4.22 -7.97
CA SER A 13 -4.36 3.37 -8.24
C SER A 13 -3.13 3.78 -7.44
N GLU A 14 -2.81 5.08 -7.42
CA GLU A 14 -1.68 5.62 -6.63
C GLU A 14 -1.85 5.33 -5.14
N ARG A 15 -3.02 5.64 -4.57
CA ARG A 15 -3.33 5.36 -3.17
C ARG A 15 -3.24 3.88 -2.81
N ILE A 16 -3.56 2.99 -3.73
CA ILE A 16 -3.44 1.54 -3.54
C ILE A 16 -1.97 1.12 -3.50
N GLY A 17 -1.13 1.71 -4.35
CA GLY A 17 0.33 1.51 -4.31
C GLY A 17 0.92 1.95 -2.97
N GLU A 18 0.58 3.14 -2.50
CA GLU A 18 1.00 3.66 -1.19
C GLU A 18 0.57 2.74 -0.04
N GLN A 19 -0.70 2.30 -0.05
CA GLN A 19 -1.23 1.40 0.98
C GLN A 19 -0.49 0.06 1.01
N LYS A 20 -0.10 -0.49 -0.15
CA LYS A 20 0.71 -1.72 -0.22
C LYS A 20 2.06 -1.54 0.47
N ILE A 21 2.74 -0.41 0.23
CA ILE A 21 4.04 -0.10 0.83
C ILE A 21 3.90 0.03 2.36
N VAL A 22 2.97 0.87 2.80
CA VAL A 22 2.73 1.11 4.24
C VAL A 22 2.37 -0.17 4.98
N LEU A 23 1.57 -1.04 4.36
CA LEU A 23 1.18 -2.33 4.95
C LEU A 23 2.37 -3.27 5.16
N ASN A 24 3.31 -3.29 4.20
CA ASN A 24 4.53 -4.08 4.31
C ASN A 24 5.43 -3.57 5.44
N ASP A 25 5.62 -2.26 5.53
CA ASP A 25 6.43 -1.63 6.57
C ASP A 25 5.83 -1.83 7.96
N LEU A 26 4.50 -1.71 8.07
CA LEU A 26 3.78 -1.97 9.30
C LEU A 26 3.98 -3.42 9.76
N LEU A 27 3.83 -4.39 8.86
CA LEU A 27 4.05 -5.80 9.20
C LEU A 27 5.49 -6.10 9.57
N LEU A 28 6.47 -5.45 8.94
CA LEU A 28 7.88 -5.57 9.30
C LEU A 28 8.10 -5.17 10.76
N ILE A 29 7.47 -4.07 11.21
CA ILE A 29 7.56 -3.61 12.59
C ILE A 29 6.81 -4.57 13.54
N LEU A 30 5.57 -4.92 13.20
CA LEU A 30 4.71 -5.75 14.06
C LEU A 30 5.26 -7.16 14.27
N LYS A 31 5.95 -7.74 13.28
CA LYS A 31 6.54 -9.08 13.40
C LYS A 31 7.58 -9.21 14.51
N ASN A 32 8.16 -8.10 14.97
CA ASN A 32 9.03 -8.09 16.15
C ASN A 32 8.28 -8.40 17.45
N TYR A 33 6.96 -8.23 17.48
CA TYR A 33 6.08 -8.45 18.63
C TYR A 33 5.27 -9.75 18.52
N LYS A 34 5.57 -10.62 17.56
CA LYS A 34 4.81 -11.87 17.30
C LYS A 34 4.68 -12.82 18.49
N SER A 35 5.55 -12.68 19.50
CA SER A 35 5.54 -13.50 20.71
C SER A 35 4.47 -13.05 21.72
N ASP A 36 3.96 -11.82 21.61
CA ASP A 36 2.81 -11.36 22.39
C ASP A 36 1.51 -11.85 21.72
N PRO A 37 0.67 -12.64 22.42
CA PRO A 37 -0.56 -13.17 21.85
C PRO A 37 -1.53 -12.12 21.28
N ASN A 38 -1.59 -10.91 21.87
CA ASN A 38 -2.46 -9.84 21.40
C ASN A 38 -1.98 -9.29 20.05
N PHE A 39 -0.66 -9.19 19.88
CA PHE A 39 -0.07 -8.80 18.61
C PHE A 39 -0.13 -9.92 17.58
N ALA A 40 -0.03 -11.19 18.00
CA ALA A 40 -0.15 -12.33 17.09
C ALA A 40 -1.50 -12.35 16.34
N GLU A 41 -2.60 -12.07 17.04
CA GLU A 41 -3.93 -11.97 16.41
C GLU A 41 -4.01 -10.79 15.43
N LEU A 42 -3.49 -9.62 15.82
CA LEU A 42 -3.45 -8.43 14.97
C LEU A 42 -2.60 -8.66 13.71
N ILE A 43 -1.43 -9.27 13.85
CA ILE A 43 -0.54 -9.62 12.73
C ILE A 43 -1.28 -10.53 11.74
N SER A 44 -1.96 -11.58 12.23
CA SER A 44 -2.74 -12.48 11.38
C SER A 44 -3.82 -11.75 10.59
N LYS A 45 -4.54 -10.81 11.23
CA LYS A 45 -5.55 -9.97 10.56
C LYS A 45 -4.94 -9.09 9.47
N ILE A 46 -3.79 -8.46 9.74
CA ILE A 46 -3.11 -7.59 8.77
C ILE A 46 -2.50 -8.41 7.63
N GLU A 47 -1.98 -9.61 7.89
CA GLU A 47 -1.47 -10.53 6.85
C GLU A 47 -2.57 -10.99 5.89
N LYS A 48 -3.82 -11.16 6.35
CA LYS A 48 -4.97 -11.41 5.45
C LYS A 48 -5.18 -10.29 4.44
N ILE A 49 -5.06 -9.03 4.88
CA ILE A 49 -5.17 -7.86 3.98
C ILE A 49 -3.98 -7.86 3.02
N LYS A 50 -2.76 -8.09 3.52
CA LYS A 50 -1.54 -8.12 2.71
C LYS A 50 -1.62 -9.12 1.56
N ALA A 51 -2.19 -10.30 1.80
CA ALA A 51 -2.37 -11.31 0.77
C ALA A 51 -3.12 -10.78 -0.46
N GLN A 52 -4.13 -9.91 -0.27
CA GLN A 52 -4.85 -9.30 -1.39
C GLN A 52 -4.00 -8.23 -2.11
N TYR A 53 -3.18 -7.49 -1.36
CA TYR A 53 -2.27 -6.52 -1.95
C TYR A 53 -1.10 -7.16 -2.70
N ASP A 54 -0.67 -8.36 -2.33
CA ASP A 54 0.42 -9.08 -2.99
C ASP A 54 0.09 -9.42 -4.44
N GLU A 55 -1.19 -9.59 -4.78
CA GLU A 55 -1.68 -9.82 -6.14
C GLU A 55 -1.57 -8.57 -7.06
N ILE A 56 -1.39 -7.36 -6.50
CA ILE A 56 -1.26 -6.12 -7.28
C ILE A 56 0.15 -5.96 -7.82
N THR A 57 0.29 -5.64 -9.11
CA THR A 57 1.58 -5.33 -9.72
C THR A 57 1.80 -3.82 -9.75
N ILE A 58 2.97 -3.38 -9.25
CA ILE A 58 3.43 -2.00 -9.37
C ILE A 58 4.64 -2.03 -10.31
N THR A 59 4.53 -1.35 -11.45
CA THR A 59 5.63 -1.15 -12.37
C THR A 59 6.23 0.23 -12.16
N TYR A 60 7.54 0.34 -12.33
CA TYR A 60 8.28 1.60 -12.20
C TYR A 60 8.91 1.92 -13.55
N GLU A 61 8.67 3.12 -14.03
CA GLU A 61 9.33 3.68 -15.20
C GLU A 61 10.43 4.63 -14.71
N LEU A 62 11.68 4.22 -14.91
CA LEU A 62 12.85 5.06 -14.69
C LEU A 62 12.90 6.12 -15.78
N GLY A 63 12.79 7.38 -15.37
CA GLY A 63 13.10 8.54 -16.20
C GLY A 63 14.60 8.84 -16.20
N GLU A 64 15.03 9.64 -17.17
CA GLU A 64 16.41 10.09 -17.23
C GLU A 64 16.73 10.96 -15.99
N PRO A 65 17.89 10.74 -15.33
CA PRO A 65 18.31 11.56 -14.21
C PRO A 65 18.68 12.97 -14.67
N GLU A 66 18.16 13.99 -13.99
CA GLU A 66 18.46 15.38 -14.28
C GLU A 66 19.47 15.93 -13.27
N SER A 67 20.50 16.62 -13.78
CA SER A 67 21.44 17.35 -12.92
C SER A 67 20.96 18.79 -12.78
N VAL A 68 20.54 19.17 -11.58
CA VAL A 68 20.02 20.50 -11.27
C VAL A 68 20.96 21.19 -10.28
N GLU A 69 21.43 22.39 -10.60
CA GLU A 69 22.18 23.19 -9.65
C GLU A 69 21.22 23.93 -8.71
N LYS A 70 21.29 23.62 -7.42
CA LYS A 70 20.46 24.27 -6.38
C LYS A 70 21.37 24.78 -5.27
N ASP A 71 21.33 26.09 -5.03
CA ASP A 71 22.15 26.77 -4.03
C ASP A 71 23.67 26.56 -4.21
N GLY A 72 24.14 26.48 -5.46
CA GLY A 72 25.56 26.28 -5.80
C GLY A 72 26.05 24.84 -5.60
N VAL A 73 25.15 23.89 -5.33
CA VAL A 73 25.43 22.46 -5.23
C VAL A 73 24.76 21.73 -6.38
N LEU A 74 25.51 20.87 -7.06
CA LEU A 74 24.98 19.99 -8.09
C LEU A 74 24.13 18.89 -7.43
N MET A 75 22.83 18.85 -7.73
CA MET A 75 21.90 17.84 -7.26
C MET A 75 21.50 16.94 -8.44
N ILE A 76 21.63 15.62 -8.28
CA ILE A 76 21.11 14.65 -9.24
C ILE A 76 19.69 14.30 -8.80
N VAL A 77 18.71 14.66 -9.61
CA VAL A 77 17.29 14.32 -9.41
C VAL A 77 16.99 13.07 -10.23
N GLN A 78 16.60 11.99 -9.55
CA GLN A 78 16.04 10.82 -10.23
C GLN A 78 14.55 11.06 -10.46
N ASN A 79 14.15 10.95 -11.72
CA ASN A 79 12.75 10.94 -12.11
C ASN A 79 12.29 9.48 -12.18
N GLU A 80 11.34 9.08 -11.35
CA GLU A 80 10.71 7.75 -11.42
C GLU A 80 9.20 7.93 -11.44
N THR A 81 8.50 7.25 -12.35
CA THR A 81 7.03 7.21 -12.39
C THR A 81 6.56 5.80 -12.07
N SER A 82 5.74 5.63 -11.03
CA SER A 82 5.13 4.34 -10.71
C SER A 82 3.75 4.20 -11.36
N HIS A 83 3.49 3.06 -12.01
CA HIS A 83 2.19 2.69 -12.52
C HIS A 83 1.65 1.49 -11.72
N VAL A 84 0.48 1.65 -11.12
CA VAL A 84 -0.19 0.58 -10.38
C VAL A 84 -1.25 -0.04 -11.28
N ASP A 85 -1.05 -1.31 -11.65
CA ASP A 85 -2.02 -2.08 -12.41
C ASP A 85 -2.92 -2.86 -11.45
N ILE A 86 -4.18 -2.46 -11.39
CA ILE A 86 -5.21 -3.06 -10.54
C ILE A 86 -6.51 -3.25 -11.31
N SER A 87 -6.99 -4.49 -11.34
CA SER A 87 -8.32 -4.82 -11.84
C SER A 87 -9.41 -4.48 -10.82
N LYS A 88 -10.63 -4.28 -11.31
CA LYS A 88 -11.80 -4.09 -10.44
C LYS A 88 -12.01 -5.25 -9.47
N GLU A 89 -11.80 -6.49 -9.91
CA GLU A 89 -11.93 -7.67 -9.05
C GLU A 89 -10.94 -7.65 -7.87
N GLN A 90 -9.68 -7.29 -8.13
CA GLN A 90 -8.68 -7.14 -7.08
C GLN A 90 -9.04 -6.03 -6.10
N LEU A 91 -9.55 -4.90 -6.59
CA LEU A 91 -10.03 -3.82 -5.75
C LEU A 91 -11.19 -4.27 -4.85
N ASP A 92 -12.16 -5.01 -5.41
CA ASP A 92 -13.30 -5.55 -4.65
C ASP A 92 -12.84 -6.55 -3.57
N LYS A 93 -11.84 -7.40 -3.87
CA LYS A 93 -11.23 -8.31 -2.87
C LYS A 93 -10.57 -7.55 -1.72
N ILE A 94 -9.81 -6.49 -2.02
CA ILE A 94 -9.18 -5.64 -0.99
C ILE A 94 -10.22 -4.97 -0.10
N ILE A 95 -11.30 -4.45 -0.70
CA ILE A 95 -12.41 -3.84 0.03
C ILE A 95 -13.03 -4.87 0.98
N ALA A 96 -13.34 -6.07 0.47
CA ALA A 96 -13.95 -7.14 1.26
C ALA A 96 -13.06 -7.59 2.43
N ALA A 97 -11.76 -7.82 2.19
CA ALA A 97 -10.81 -8.21 3.24
C ALA A 97 -10.66 -7.12 4.31
N THR A 98 -10.62 -5.85 3.90
CA THR A 98 -10.53 -4.72 4.84
C THR A 98 -11.80 -4.57 5.67
N GLU A 99 -12.97 -4.82 5.07
CA GLU A 99 -14.25 -4.80 5.77
C GLU A 99 -14.38 -5.95 6.78
N GLU A 100 -14.00 -7.17 6.41
CA GLU A 100 -13.94 -8.32 7.31
C GLU A 100 -13.07 -8.01 8.54
N VAL A 101 -11.84 -7.55 8.32
CA VAL A 101 -10.90 -7.25 9.41
C VAL A 101 -11.42 -6.13 10.29
N ARG A 102 -11.95 -5.04 9.70
CA ARG A 102 -12.54 -3.94 10.48
C ARG A 102 -13.68 -4.44 11.37
N ASN A 103 -14.60 -5.23 10.82
CA ASN A 103 -15.74 -5.73 11.56
C ASN A 103 -15.31 -6.64 12.72
N SER A 104 -14.25 -7.44 12.52
CA SER A 104 -13.66 -8.26 13.60
C SER A 104 -12.99 -7.45 14.73
N ILE A 105 -12.66 -6.19 14.50
CA ILE A 105 -12.05 -5.29 15.49
C ILE A 105 -13.11 -4.45 16.21
N ILE A 106 -14.13 -3.97 15.47
CA ILE A 106 -15.19 -3.12 16.03
C ILE A 106 -16.24 -3.93 16.79
N SER A 107 -16.41 -5.22 16.47
CA SER A 107 -17.36 -6.11 17.16
C SER A 107 -16.82 -6.66 18.49
N LEU A 108 -15.68 -6.16 18.98
CA LEU A 108 -15.13 -6.42 20.32
C LEU A 108 -15.80 -5.54 21.37
#